data_AF-A0A6J2WJI6-F1
#
_entry.id   AF-A0A6J2WJI6-F1
#
_cell.length_a   1.000
_cell.length_b   1.000
_cell.length_c   1.000
_cell.angle_alpha   90.00
_cell.angle_beta   90.00
_cell.angle_gamma   90.00
#
_symmetry.space_group_name_H-M   'P 1'
#
loop_
_entity.id
_entity.type
_entity.pdbx_description
1 polymer ?
#
loop_
_entity_poly.entity_id
_entity_poly.type
_entity_poly.pdbx_seq_one_letter_code
_entity_poly.pdbx_strand_id
1 'polypeptide(L)'
;MRGLLAVLCSMSVFLPYGRCIYGRGECYFNGKASCEYQNQLFNIGESWVTEDCFQCVCLEPFGVGCCENGPQLVDYPDWCEAIRKPDSCTVAVVMKANHKLPCLFGRQNQLRLGKGPIWKSENDPLY
;
A
#
# COMPACT_ATOMS: atom_id res chain seq x y z
N MET A 1 -8.32 -9.54 -40.66
CA MET A 1 -8.66 -10.23 -39.39
C MET A 1 -7.53 -11.07 -38.77
N ARG A 2 -6.42 -11.41 -39.48
CA ARG A 2 -5.28 -12.12 -38.86
C ARG A 2 -4.27 -11.21 -38.14
N GLY A 3 -4.08 -9.97 -38.63
CA GLY A 3 -3.15 -9.01 -38.01
C GLY A 3 -3.63 -8.43 -36.66
N LEU A 4 -4.95 -8.31 -36.46
CA LEU A 4 -5.51 -7.80 -35.20
C LEU A 4 -5.32 -8.78 -34.02
N LEU A 5 -5.38 -10.10 -34.28
CA LEU A 5 -5.12 -11.11 -33.25
C LEU A 5 -3.67 -11.11 -32.76
N ALA A 6 -2.71 -10.86 -33.65
CA ALA A 6 -1.28 -10.82 -33.30
C ALA A 6 -0.94 -9.62 -32.40
N VAL A 7 -1.55 -8.46 -32.66
CA VAL A 7 -1.36 -7.24 -31.85
C VAL A 7 -2.01 -7.37 -30.46
N LEU A 8 -3.16 -8.03 -30.38
CA LEU A 8 -3.83 -8.29 -29.10
C LEU A 8 -3.02 -9.26 -28.21
N CYS A 9 -2.33 -10.25 -28.78
CA CYS A 9 -1.45 -11.15 -28.00
C CYS A 9 -0.18 -10.46 -27.48
N SER A 10 0.36 -9.46 -28.17
CA SER A 10 1.58 -8.77 -27.72
C SER A 10 1.34 -7.79 -26.56
N MET A 11 0.12 -7.28 -26.40
CA MET A 11 -0.21 -6.34 -25.31
C MET A 11 -0.43 -7.04 -23.96
N SER A 12 -0.60 -8.37 -23.96
CA SER A 12 -0.84 -9.18 -22.75
C SER A 12 0.43 -9.47 -21.94
N VAL A 13 1.63 -9.21 -22.50
CA VAL A 13 2.90 -9.66 -21.91
C VAL A 13 3.53 -8.61 -20.99
N PHE A 14 3.03 -7.36 -20.98
CA PHE A 14 3.74 -6.27 -20.32
C PHE A 14 3.37 -5.93 -18.88
N LEU A 15 2.25 -6.40 -18.29
CA LEU A 15 1.99 -6.28 -16.84
C LEU A 15 0.97 -7.34 -16.41
N PRO A 16 1.22 -8.20 -15.39
CA PRO A 16 1.82 -7.83 -14.10
C PRO A 16 2.68 -8.95 -13.45
N TYR A 17 3.87 -9.30 -13.98
CA TYR A 17 4.74 -10.32 -13.34
C TYR A 17 5.75 -9.76 -12.33
N GLY A 18 5.52 -8.55 -11.83
CA GLY A 18 6.40 -7.93 -10.87
C GLY A 18 5.73 -6.74 -10.23
N ARG A 19 4.69 -6.97 -9.43
CA ARG A 19 4.42 -6.03 -8.35
C ARG A 19 5.59 -6.15 -7.39
N CYS A 20 6.63 -5.35 -7.61
CA CYS A 20 7.65 -5.14 -6.59
C CYS A 20 6.90 -4.69 -5.33
N ILE A 21 7.04 -5.44 -4.24
CA ILE A 21 6.60 -4.99 -2.93
C ILE A 21 7.41 -3.74 -2.63
N TYR A 22 6.80 -2.56 -2.80
CA TYR A 22 7.40 -1.29 -2.44
C TYR A 22 7.20 -1.10 -0.92
N GLY A 23 7.85 -1.96 -0.13
CA GLY A 23 7.99 -1.80 1.30
C GLY A 23 9.36 -1.21 1.58
N ARG A 24 9.42 0.00 2.16
CA ARG A 24 10.66 0.57 2.72
C ARG A 24 10.78 0.37 4.23
N GLY A 25 9.90 -0.42 4.83
CA GLY A 25 9.99 -0.83 6.23
C GLY A 25 10.74 -2.16 6.39
N GLU A 26 10.76 -2.68 7.61
CA GLU A 26 11.44 -3.94 7.90
C GLU A 26 10.74 -5.11 7.18
N CYS A 27 11.56 -5.95 6.56
CA CYS A 27 11.10 -7.17 5.89
C CYS A 27 11.64 -8.39 6.62
N TYR A 28 10.83 -9.42 6.73
CA TYR A 28 11.24 -10.71 7.26
C TYR A 28 10.77 -11.84 6.35
N PHE A 29 11.43 -12.98 6.48
CA PHE A 29 11.11 -14.20 5.76
C PHE A 29 10.90 -15.34 6.74
N ASN A 30 9.77 -16.06 6.59
CA ASN A 30 9.47 -17.24 7.38
C ASN A 30 9.40 -18.47 6.48
N GLY A 31 10.47 -19.28 6.51
CA GLY A 31 10.57 -20.50 5.70
C GLY A 31 9.69 -21.66 6.17
N LYS A 32 8.98 -21.51 7.28
CA LYS A 32 8.04 -22.52 7.81
C LYS A 32 6.58 -22.09 7.72
N ALA A 33 6.30 -20.86 7.27
CA ALA A 33 4.94 -20.36 7.12
C ALA A 33 4.26 -20.98 5.90
N SER A 34 2.97 -21.31 6.04
CA SER A 34 2.09 -21.68 4.93
C SER A 34 1.58 -20.43 4.20
N CYS A 35 1.22 -20.60 2.92
CA CYS A 35 0.56 -19.56 2.14
C CYS A 35 -0.95 -19.52 2.41
N GLU A 36 -1.35 -19.49 3.68
CA GLU A 36 -2.74 -19.36 4.11
C GLU A 36 -2.91 -18.16 5.02
N TYR A 37 -3.90 -17.32 4.74
CA TYR A 37 -4.24 -16.17 5.57
C TYR A 37 -5.75 -15.97 5.58
N GLN A 38 -6.35 -15.82 6.77
CA GLN A 38 -7.80 -15.68 6.95
C GLN A 38 -8.63 -16.74 6.18
N ASN A 39 -8.21 -18.01 6.25
CA ASN A 39 -8.81 -19.15 5.53
C ASN A 39 -8.78 -19.05 4.00
N GLN A 40 -8.01 -18.12 3.43
CA GLN A 40 -7.73 -18.05 2.00
C GLN A 40 -6.33 -18.62 1.72
N LEU A 41 -6.28 -19.56 0.77
CA LEU A 41 -5.02 -20.09 0.25
C LEU A 41 -4.49 -19.17 -0.87
N PHE A 42 -3.19 -18.90 -0.84
CA PHE A 42 -2.49 -18.09 -1.83
C PHE A 42 -1.52 -18.96 -2.62
N ASN A 43 -1.55 -18.83 -3.94
CA ASN A 43 -0.60 -19.48 -4.83
C ASN A 43 0.76 -18.79 -4.82
N ILE A 44 1.78 -19.47 -5.33
CA ILE A 44 3.11 -18.89 -5.54
C ILE A 44 3.04 -17.54 -6.27
N GLY A 45 3.73 -16.53 -5.71
CA GLY A 45 3.77 -15.17 -6.24
C GLY A 45 2.55 -14.31 -5.90
N GLU A 46 1.48 -14.89 -5.35
CA GLU A 46 0.34 -14.11 -4.86
C GLU A 46 0.69 -13.40 -3.55
N SER A 47 -0.03 -12.32 -3.29
CA SER A 47 0.30 -11.39 -2.21
C SER A 47 -0.94 -10.95 -1.46
N TRP A 48 -0.81 -10.72 -0.16
CA TRP A 48 -1.88 -10.21 0.70
C TRP A 48 -1.35 -9.15 1.66
N VAL A 49 -2.27 -8.41 2.28
CA VAL A 49 -1.96 -7.42 3.31
C VAL A 49 -2.53 -7.93 4.63
N THR A 50 -1.71 -7.98 5.67
CA THR A 50 -2.15 -8.37 7.01
C THR A 50 -2.85 -7.22 7.74
N GLU A 51 -3.57 -7.54 8.81
CA GLU A 51 -4.15 -6.53 9.73
C GLU A 51 -3.08 -5.62 10.35
N ASP A 52 -1.85 -6.13 10.50
CA ASP A 52 -0.68 -5.37 10.96
C ASP A 52 0.01 -4.57 9.85
N CYS A 53 -0.60 -4.48 8.66
CA CYS A 53 -0.04 -3.82 7.48
C CYS A 53 1.30 -4.38 7.01
N PHE A 54 1.44 -5.69 6.98
CA PHE A 54 2.50 -6.32 6.23
C PHE A 54 2.00 -6.70 4.85
N GLN A 55 2.70 -6.26 3.82
CA GLN A 55 2.55 -6.79 2.47
C GLN A 55 3.33 -8.10 2.42
N CYS A 56 2.61 -9.21 2.38
CA CYS A 56 3.17 -10.55 2.30
C CYS A 56 3.09 -11.11 0.88
N VAL A 57 4.01 -12.00 0.54
CA VAL A 57 4.06 -12.74 -0.72
C VAL A 57 4.27 -14.22 -0.42
N CYS A 58 3.48 -15.07 -1.08
CA CYS A 58 3.66 -16.50 -1.06
C CYS A 58 4.85 -16.87 -1.95
N LEU A 59 5.81 -17.59 -1.39
CA LEU A 59 6.99 -18.10 -2.09
C LEU A 59 7.04 -19.62 -2.00
N GLU A 60 5.90 -20.31 -1.99
CA GLU A 60 5.84 -21.77 -1.94
C GLU A 60 6.77 -22.41 -3.00
N PRO A 61 7.58 -23.44 -2.65
CA PRO A 61 7.65 -24.18 -1.38
C PRO A 61 8.57 -23.57 -0.32
N PHE A 62 9.10 -22.37 -0.54
CA PHE A 62 10.12 -21.78 0.30
C PHE A 62 9.59 -21.10 1.56
N GLY A 63 8.34 -20.62 1.55
CA GLY A 63 7.69 -19.99 2.70
C GLY A 63 7.02 -18.67 2.34
N VAL A 64 7.02 -17.72 3.27
CA VAL A 64 6.35 -16.42 3.12
C VAL A 64 7.33 -15.28 3.43
N GLY A 65 7.42 -14.30 2.53
CA GLY A 65 8.12 -13.05 2.77
C GLY A 65 7.13 -11.94 3.06
N CYS A 66 7.35 -11.16 4.12
CA CYS A 66 6.49 -10.05 4.51
C CYS A 66 7.32 -8.79 4.73
N CYS A 67 6.83 -7.65 4.25
CA CYS A 67 7.42 -6.35 4.48
C CYS A 67 6.39 -5.41 5.07
N GLU A 68 6.80 -4.55 5.99
CA GLU A 68 5.93 -3.49 6.48
C GLU A 68 5.49 -2.58 5.31
N ASN A 69 4.17 -2.52 5.11
CA ASN A 69 3.47 -1.67 4.16
C ASN A 69 3.21 -0.30 4.80
N GLY A 70 4.28 0.30 5.32
CA GLY A 70 4.28 1.61 5.93
C GLY A 70 4.54 2.71 4.89
N PRO A 71 4.03 3.93 5.10
CA PRO A 71 4.38 5.05 4.24
C PRO A 71 5.86 5.36 4.39
N GLN A 72 6.41 5.92 3.32
CA GLN A 72 7.72 6.55 3.35
C GLN A 72 7.81 7.55 4.52
N LEU A 73 8.96 7.62 5.18
CA LEU A 73 9.29 8.67 6.15
C LEU A 73 9.07 10.04 5.48
N VAL A 74 7.93 10.66 5.73
CA VAL A 74 7.64 12.02 5.28
C VAL A 74 8.05 12.91 6.44
N ASP A 75 9.04 13.78 6.23
CA ASP A 75 9.39 14.79 7.22
C ASP A 75 8.21 15.76 7.35
N TYR A 76 7.58 15.77 8.52
CA TYR A 76 6.55 16.73 8.89
C TYR A 76 6.97 17.49 10.16
N PRO A 77 6.43 18.71 10.36
CA PRO A 77 6.73 19.50 11.54
C PRO A 77 6.37 18.78 12.85
N ASP A 78 7.04 19.14 13.93
CA ASP A 78 6.87 18.59 15.29
C ASP A 78 5.46 18.74 15.88
N TRP A 79 4.67 19.71 15.41
CA TRP A 79 3.25 19.88 15.75
C TRP A 79 2.30 18.97 14.96
N CYS A 80 2.83 18.12 14.09
CA CYS A 80 2.10 17.09 13.37
C CYS A 80 2.55 15.69 13.76
N GLU A 81 1.70 14.71 13.46
CA GLU A 81 2.03 13.30 13.61
C GLU A 81 1.40 12.45 12.51
N ALA A 82 2.08 11.36 12.16
CA ALA A 82 1.58 10.35 11.26
C ALA A 82 0.69 9.37 12.03
N ILE A 83 -0.59 9.32 11.68
CA ILE A 83 -1.53 8.34 12.22
C ILE A 83 -1.92 7.32 11.14
N ARG A 84 -1.99 6.04 11.52
CA ARG A 84 -2.57 5.01 10.66
C ARG A 84 -4.09 5.13 10.69
N LYS A 85 -4.72 5.21 9.53
CA LYS A 85 -6.18 5.17 9.43
C LYS A 85 -6.69 3.79 9.83
N PRO A 86 -7.79 3.71 10.59
CA PRO A 86 -8.38 2.43 10.95
C PRO A 86 -8.76 1.64 9.70
N ASP A 87 -8.74 0.31 9.83
CA ASP A 87 -9.15 -0.62 8.78
C ASP A 87 -8.40 -0.45 7.44
N SER A 88 -7.27 0.26 7.46
CA SER A 88 -6.45 0.50 6.28
C SER A 88 -4.96 0.58 6.63
N CYS A 89 -4.12 0.39 5.62
CA CYS A 89 -2.67 0.62 5.71
C CYS A 89 -2.26 2.00 5.23
N THR A 90 -3.21 2.93 5.18
CA THR A 90 -2.94 4.31 4.78
C THR A 90 -2.62 5.13 6.02
N VAL A 91 -1.53 5.88 5.97
CA VAL A 91 -1.22 6.86 7.01
C VAL A 91 -1.60 8.25 6.54
N ALA A 92 -2.15 9.03 7.46
CA ALA A 92 -2.37 10.45 7.29
C ALA A 92 -1.47 11.21 8.26
N VAL A 93 -0.85 12.30 7.80
CA VAL A 93 -0.20 13.24 8.70
C VAL A 93 -1.25 14.26 9.15
N VAL A 94 -1.48 14.34 10.45
CA VAL A 94 -2.51 15.19 11.07
C VAL A 94 -1.88 16.13 12.10
N MET A 95 -2.60 17.16 12.52
CA MET A 95 -2.15 18.04 13.59
C MET A 95 -2.34 17.39 14.95
N LYS A 96 -1.31 17.39 15.82
CA LYS A 96 -1.40 16.86 17.19
C LYS A 96 -2.49 17.55 18.02
N ALA A 97 -2.66 18.86 17.81
CA ALA A 97 -3.69 19.64 18.51
C ALA A 97 -5.13 19.28 18.07
N ASN A 98 -5.29 18.70 16.88
CA ASN A 98 -6.58 18.26 16.37
C ASN A 98 -6.40 17.26 15.23
N HIS A 99 -6.53 15.97 15.54
CA HIS A 99 -6.33 14.89 14.54
C HIS A 99 -7.30 14.99 13.37
N LYS A 100 -8.43 15.71 13.51
CA LYS A 100 -9.41 15.98 12.42
C LYS A 100 -8.91 16.92 11.35
N LEU A 101 -7.71 17.47 11.49
CA LEU A 101 -7.17 18.39 10.51
C LEU A 101 -5.90 17.78 9.90
N PRO A 102 -5.87 17.57 8.58
CA PRO A 102 -4.65 17.14 7.91
C PRO A 102 -3.57 18.19 8.12
N CYS A 103 -2.35 17.74 8.38
CA CYS A 103 -1.19 18.60 8.46
C CYS A 103 -0.86 19.10 7.06
N LEU A 104 -1.04 20.39 6.81
CA LEU A 104 -0.69 21.04 5.56
C LEU A 104 0.61 21.83 5.77
N PHE A 105 1.70 21.43 5.12
CA PHE A 105 2.95 22.19 5.10
C PHE A 105 3.19 22.83 3.72
N GLY A 106 3.75 24.04 3.73
CA GLY A 106 3.59 25.06 2.68
C GLY A 106 4.23 24.79 1.30
N ARG A 107 3.48 25.24 0.29
CA ARG A 107 3.79 25.59 -1.12
C ARG A 107 4.03 24.45 -2.15
N GLN A 108 2.91 24.16 -2.83
CA GLN A 108 2.79 23.91 -4.29
C GLN A 108 3.06 22.49 -4.83
N ASN A 109 1.95 21.77 -5.09
CA ASN A 109 1.63 21.10 -6.35
C ASN A 109 2.76 20.32 -7.08
N GLN A 110 2.87 19.03 -6.78
CA GLN A 110 2.87 17.93 -7.76
C GLN A 110 2.97 16.64 -6.92
N LEU A 111 1.91 15.84 -6.80
CA LEU A 111 1.51 14.93 -7.87
C LEU A 111 -0.03 14.81 -7.93
N ARG A 112 -0.61 15.54 -8.88
CA ARG A 112 -1.91 15.34 -9.54
C ARG A 112 -3.12 15.01 -8.65
N LEU A 113 -3.75 16.06 -8.10
CA LEU A 113 -5.19 16.03 -7.81
C LEU A 113 -5.96 16.84 -8.86
N GLY A 114 -5.90 16.35 -10.10
CA GLY A 114 -6.79 16.82 -11.16
C GLY A 114 -8.18 16.22 -10.95
N LYS A 115 -9.16 17.08 -10.64
CA LYS A 115 -10.61 16.81 -10.67
C LYS A 115 -11.09 15.63 -9.80
N GLY A 116 -11.21 15.88 -8.50
CA GLY A 116 -12.00 15.07 -7.56
C GLY A 116 -12.10 15.80 -6.22
N PRO A 117 -13.18 15.63 -5.44
CA PRO A 117 -13.33 16.34 -4.18
C PRO A 117 -12.18 15.97 -3.26
N ILE A 118 -11.46 17.01 -2.81
CA ILE A 118 -10.13 16.92 -2.21
C ILE A 118 -10.11 16.06 -0.95
N TRP A 119 -11.10 16.25 -0.12
CA TRP A 119 -11.22 15.77 1.25
C TRP A 119 -12.61 16.20 1.68
N LYS A 120 -13.06 15.65 2.82
CA LYS A 120 -14.42 15.62 3.41
C LYS A 120 -15.21 14.38 2.95
N SER A 121 -16.04 13.73 3.79
CA SER A 121 -16.95 14.26 4.81
C SER A 121 -16.32 14.50 6.18
N GLU A 122 -15.95 15.77 6.40
CA GLU A 122 -15.36 16.38 7.59
C GLU A 122 -14.32 15.57 8.39
N ASN A 123 -13.38 15.05 7.59
CA ASN A 123 -11.97 14.84 7.92
C ASN A 123 -11.71 13.85 9.05
N ASP A 124 -12.29 12.67 8.93
CA ASP A 124 -12.24 11.60 9.93
C ASP A 124 -10.81 11.17 10.31
N PRO A 125 -10.41 11.46 11.55
CA PRO A 125 -10.13 10.40 12.52
C PRO A 125 -10.85 10.64 13.85
N LEU A 126 -11.17 9.52 14.50
CA LEU A 126 -11.74 9.39 15.85
C LEU A 126 -10.88 8.47 16.73
N TYR A 127 -9.56 8.54 16.53
CA TYR A 127 -8.54 8.04 17.46
C TYR A 127 -7.58 9.20 17.76
#